data_AF-A0A293LSV6-F1
#
_entry.id   AF-A0A293LSV6-F1
#
_cell.length_a   1.000
_cell.length_b   1.000
_cell.length_c   1.000
_cell.angle_alpha   90.00
_cell.angle_beta   90.00
_cell.angle_gamma   90.00
#
_symmetry.space_group_name_H-M   'P 1'
#
loop_
_entity.id
_entity.type
_entity.pdbx_description
1 polymer ?
#
loop_
_entity_poly.entity_id
_entity_poly.type
_entity_poly.pdbx_seq_one_letter_code
_entity_poly.pdbx_strand_id
1 'polypeptide(L)'
;MLMKRKYEHVICIGTPTIHEYLRNYCHTVDSLLLDIEQAYEYFHCEDKFCWYNMFNHHFFRGSFAETKLNMRLQDRTSCAVLVDPPFGGRIDAIAITLEKIRMVAHDSANLNVFLFFPYFNEKQICKSMPWLRMLAYKVDYFNHADFNRSRAKGSPVRIFTDVPLSEITLPSDCYKHCGKCNRWVDASDQHCNICGDCTAKDGGRYSHCNSCGFCVKHSHKHCDACGSCRPEGHKCTGSVSEGFLCKKRRHRSQVFPKKLRGAPDTQKKKCMMLQKHFGHN
;
A
#
# COMPACT_ATOMS: atom_id res chain seq x y z
N MET A 1 -5.42 -8.49 -13.47
CA MET A 1 -4.15 -7.87 -13.03
C MET A 1 -3.07 -8.92 -12.82
N LEU A 2 -3.21 -9.83 -11.85
CA LEU A 2 -2.21 -10.87 -11.53
C LEU A 2 -1.80 -11.73 -12.73
N MET A 3 -2.78 -12.27 -13.49
CA MET A 3 -2.50 -13.14 -14.64
C MET A 3 -1.65 -12.47 -15.74
N LYS A 4 -1.81 -11.15 -15.94
CA LYS A 4 -1.00 -10.42 -16.94
C LYS A 4 0.49 -10.34 -16.55
N ARG A 5 0.80 -10.45 -15.25
CA ARG A 5 2.16 -10.42 -14.70
C ARG A 5 2.78 -11.81 -14.56
N LYS A 6 2.03 -12.87 -14.87
CA LYS A 6 2.52 -14.27 -14.93
C LYS A 6 3.21 -14.73 -13.63
N TYR A 7 2.67 -14.35 -12.48
CA TYR A 7 3.14 -14.88 -11.19
C TYR A 7 3.01 -16.40 -11.15
N GLU A 8 4.04 -17.09 -10.68
CA GLU A 8 4.05 -18.53 -10.48
C GLU A 8 3.49 -18.88 -9.10
N HIS A 9 3.86 -18.08 -8.08
CA HIS A 9 3.31 -18.20 -6.74
C HIS A 9 2.42 -17.01 -6.37
N VAL A 10 1.31 -17.31 -5.69
CA VAL A 10 0.45 -16.28 -5.11
C VAL A 10 0.11 -16.62 -3.66
N ILE A 11 0.71 -15.87 -2.73
CA ILE A 11 0.45 -15.96 -1.30
C ILE A 11 -0.76 -15.08 -0.96
N CYS A 12 -1.85 -15.71 -0.54
CA CYS A 12 -3.11 -15.09 -0.17
C CYS A 12 -3.20 -14.96 1.36
N ILE A 13 -2.98 -13.77 1.92
CA ILE A 13 -3.10 -13.48 3.36
C ILE A 13 -4.46 -12.83 3.62
N GLY A 14 -5.36 -13.53 4.31
CA GLY A 14 -6.74 -13.04 4.56
C GLY A 14 -7.57 -12.84 3.29
N THR A 15 -7.22 -13.53 2.19
CA THR A 15 -7.88 -13.37 0.86
C THR A 15 -8.45 -14.69 0.32
N PRO A 16 -9.31 -15.40 1.09
CA PRO A 16 -9.79 -16.73 0.75
C PRO A 16 -10.50 -16.79 -0.61
N THR A 17 -11.36 -15.80 -0.92
CA THR A 17 -12.08 -15.74 -2.20
C THR A 17 -11.13 -15.66 -3.41
N ILE A 18 -10.01 -14.94 -3.28
CA ILE A 18 -9.02 -14.85 -4.37
C ILE A 18 -8.28 -16.19 -4.49
N HIS A 19 -7.90 -16.81 -3.38
CA HIS A 19 -7.26 -18.12 -3.38
C HIS A 19 -8.14 -19.19 -4.04
N GLU A 20 -9.43 -19.25 -3.68
CA GLU A 20 -10.40 -20.16 -4.29
C GLU A 20 -10.54 -19.93 -5.80
N TYR A 21 -10.64 -18.67 -6.24
CA TYR A 21 -10.68 -18.33 -7.66
C TYR A 21 -9.42 -18.84 -8.39
N LEU A 22 -8.24 -18.60 -7.82
CA LEU A 22 -6.98 -19.04 -8.43
C LEU A 22 -6.92 -20.57 -8.56
N ARG A 23 -7.32 -21.32 -7.52
CA ARG A 23 -7.35 -22.78 -7.60
C ARG A 23 -8.31 -23.30 -8.67
N ASN A 24 -9.48 -22.69 -8.76
CA ASN A 24 -10.56 -23.19 -9.64
C ASN A 24 -10.37 -22.79 -11.11
N TYR A 25 -9.71 -21.66 -11.38
CA TYR A 25 -9.65 -21.08 -12.73
C TYR A 25 -8.23 -20.79 -13.24
N CYS A 26 -7.21 -20.86 -12.39
CA CYS A 26 -5.83 -20.49 -12.73
C CYS A 26 -4.84 -21.61 -12.35
N HIS A 27 -4.97 -22.79 -12.96
CA HIS A 27 -4.17 -23.98 -12.61
C HIS A 27 -2.65 -23.85 -12.79
N THR A 28 -2.19 -22.84 -13.53
CA THR A 28 -0.75 -22.56 -13.70
C THR A 28 -0.15 -21.78 -12.53
N VAL A 29 -0.96 -21.34 -11.57
CA VAL A 29 -0.53 -20.54 -10.42
C VAL A 29 -0.62 -21.39 -9.17
N ASP A 30 0.49 -21.51 -8.44
CA ASP A 30 0.50 -22.12 -7.13
C ASP A 30 0.11 -21.10 -6.05
N SER A 31 -1.12 -21.22 -5.56
CA SER A 31 -1.61 -20.35 -4.49
C SER A 31 -1.54 -21.02 -3.11
N LEU A 32 -1.11 -20.25 -2.10
CA LEU A 32 -1.10 -20.63 -0.68
C LEU A 32 -2.00 -19.65 0.11
N LEU A 33 -2.97 -20.17 0.86
CA LEU A 33 -3.81 -19.37 1.75
C LEU A 33 -3.21 -19.33 3.16
N LEU A 34 -3.03 -18.13 3.70
CA LEU A 34 -2.68 -17.86 5.08
C LEU A 34 -3.84 -17.10 5.72
N ASP A 35 -4.57 -17.73 6.64
CA ASP A 35 -5.76 -17.13 7.26
C ASP A 35 -5.81 -17.41 8.76
N ILE A 36 -6.46 -16.51 9.49
CA ILE A 36 -6.72 -16.66 10.93
C ILE A 36 -7.90 -17.59 11.18
N GLU A 37 -8.81 -17.71 10.21
CA GLU A 37 -9.97 -18.60 10.27
C GLU A 37 -9.53 -20.05 10.07
N GLN A 38 -9.55 -20.83 11.15
CA GLN A 38 -9.12 -22.22 11.13
C GLN A 38 -10.04 -23.09 10.27
N ALA A 39 -11.32 -22.71 10.08
CA ALA A 39 -12.28 -23.51 9.33
C ALA A 39 -11.82 -23.81 7.88
N TYR A 40 -10.95 -22.98 7.28
CA TYR A 40 -10.36 -23.26 5.97
C TYR A 40 -9.49 -24.53 5.94
N GLU A 41 -8.98 -25.00 7.09
CA GLU A 41 -8.23 -26.26 7.19
C GLU A 41 -9.06 -27.47 6.72
N TYR A 42 -10.39 -27.42 6.85
CA TYR A 42 -11.29 -28.50 6.38
C TYR A 42 -11.49 -28.52 4.87
N PHE A 43 -11.23 -27.42 4.17
CA PHE A 43 -11.50 -27.27 2.73
C PHE A 43 -10.24 -27.28 1.85
N HIS A 44 -9.06 -27.21 2.48
CA HIS A 44 -7.77 -27.11 1.81
C HIS A 44 -6.84 -28.19 2.34
N CYS A 45 -6.11 -28.86 1.43
CA CYS A 45 -5.03 -29.73 1.88
C CYS A 45 -3.93 -28.90 2.55
N GLU A 46 -3.13 -29.58 3.36
CA GLU A 46 -2.08 -28.94 4.16
C GLU A 46 -1.10 -28.10 3.34
N ASP A 47 -0.84 -28.43 2.08
CA ASP A 47 0.09 -27.67 1.22
C ASP A 47 -0.48 -26.39 0.63
N LYS A 48 -1.79 -26.16 0.79
CA LYS A 48 -2.52 -25.01 0.23
C LYS A 48 -3.07 -24.07 1.31
N PHE A 49 -2.95 -24.42 2.58
CA PHE A 49 -3.42 -23.60 3.70
C PHE A 49 -2.46 -23.64 4.89
N CYS A 50 -2.26 -22.49 5.54
CA CYS A 50 -1.68 -22.41 6.87
C CYS A 50 -2.56 -21.56 7.79
N TRP A 51 -2.88 -22.09 8.97
CA TRP A 51 -3.48 -21.31 10.05
C TRP A 51 -2.45 -20.30 10.56
N TYR A 52 -2.73 -19.02 10.37
CA TYR A 52 -1.74 -17.94 10.43
C TYR A 52 -2.33 -16.63 10.94
N ASN A 53 -1.58 -15.93 11.81
CA ASN A 53 -1.92 -14.59 12.27
C ASN A 53 -1.01 -13.53 11.62
N MET A 54 -1.61 -12.71 10.76
CA MET A 54 -0.90 -11.66 10.02
C MET A 54 -0.41 -10.50 10.87
N PHE A 55 -0.92 -10.28 12.09
CA PHE A 55 -0.51 -9.15 12.94
C PHE A 55 0.78 -9.41 13.69
N ASN A 56 1.17 -10.67 13.90
CA ASN A 56 2.39 -11.03 14.61
C ASN A 56 3.27 -12.01 13.82
N HIS A 57 2.89 -12.38 12.59
CA HIS A 57 3.56 -13.36 11.75
C HIS A 57 3.68 -14.73 12.44
N HIS A 58 2.60 -15.18 13.08
CA HIS A 58 2.57 -16.43 13.83
C HIS A 58 1.90 -17.55 13.04
N PHE A 59 2.57 -18.70 12.96
CA PHE A 59 2.04 -19.94 12.37
C PHE A 59 1.59 -20.89 13.49
N PHE A 60 0.29 -21.17 13.58
CA PHE A 60 -0.27 -21.98 14.67
C PHE A 60 0.12 -23.47 14.59
N ARG A 61 0.49 -23.95 13.40
CA ARG A 61 1.02 -25.31 13.17
C ARG A 61 2.56 -25.35 13.17
N GLY A 62 3.21 -24.32 13.70
CA GLY A 62 4.66 -24.26 13.88
C GLY A 62 5.47 -24.16 12.58
N SER A 63 6.75 -24.52 12.67
CA SER A 63 7.76 -24.33 11.63
C SER A 63 7.47 -25.08 10.33
N PHE A 64 6.71 -26.17 10.37
CA PHE A 64 6.32 -26.89 9.15
C PHE A 64 5.41 -26.03 8.26
N ALA A 65 4.46 -25.32 8.85
CA ALA A 65 3.58 -24.41 8.11
C ALA A 65 4.32 -23.17 7.60
N GLU A 66 5.29 -22.67 8.35
CA GLU A 66 6.18 -21.58 7.92
C GLU A 66 7.04 -22.00 6.72
N THR A 67 7.56 -23.23 6.73
CA THR A 67 8.38 -23.78 5.64
C THR A 67 7.64 -23.74 4.30
N LYS A 68 6.32 -23.98 4.29
CA LYS A 68 5.48 -23.92 3.07
C LYS A 68 5.43 -22.53 2.44
N LEU A 69 5.43 -21.48 3.25
CA LEU A 69 5.55 -20.10 2.77
C LEU A 69 6.98 -19.87 2.25
N ASN A 70 7.98 -20.22 3.06
CA ASN A 70 9.38 -19.95 2.75
C ASN A 70 9.82 -20.61 1.44
N MET A 71 9.40 -21.85 1.18
CA MET A 71 9.67 -22.54 -0.08
C MET A 71 9.21 -21.75 -1.31
N ARG A 72 8.03 -21.12 -1.26
CA ARG A 72 7.47 -20.32 -2.37
C ARG A 72 8.11 -18.94 -2.50
N LEU A 73 8.54 -18.36 -1.37
CA LEU A 73 9.26 -17.08 -1.37
C LEU A 73 10.71 -17.24 -1.85
N GLN A 74 11.29 -18.41 -1.62
CA GLN A 74 12.66 -18.74 -1.99
C GLN A 74 12.78 -19.42 -3.35
N ASP A 75 11.66 -19.88 -3.91
CA ASP A 75 11.61 -20.28 -5.31
C ASP A 75 11.97 -19.05 -6.15
N ARG A 76 12.93 -19.19 -7.07
CA ARG A 76 13.54 -18.06 -7.81
C ARG A 76 12.60 -17.49 -8.88
N THR A 77 11.33 -17.80 -8.75
CA THR A 77 10.22 -17.50 -9.64
C THR A 77 9.51 -16.24 -9.17
N SER A 78 8.57 -15.76 -9.98
CA SER A 78 7.81 -14.55 -9.65
C SER A 78 6.70 -14.86 -8.64
N CYS A 79 6.61 -14.05 -7.58
CA CYS A 79 5.70 -14.27 -6.47
C CYS A 79 4.89 -13.00 -6.17
N ALA A 80 3.60 -13.16 -5.89
CA ALA A 80 2.73 -12.09 -5.40
C ALA A 80 2.22 -12.39 -3.99
N VAL A 81 2.21 -11.37 -3.13
CA VAL A 81 1.61 -11.43 -1.80
C VAL A 81 0.40 -10.50 -1.76
N LEU A 82 -0.77 -11.07 -1.53
CA LEU A 82 -2.03 -10.36 -1.44
C LEU A 82 -2.45 -10.32 0.03
N VAL A 83 -2.76 -9.14 0.55
CA VAL A 83 -3.10 -8.97 1.97
C VAL A 83 -4.36 -8.15 2.11
N ASP A 84 -5.39 -8.74 2.70
CA ASP A 84 -6.64 -8.04 3.07
C ASP A 84 -6.86 -8.10 4.59
N PRO A 85 -6.18 -7.23 5.36
CA PRO A 85 -6.30 -7.20 6.81
C PRO A 85 -7.61 -6.52 7.26
N PRO A 86 -8.14 -6.84 8.45
CA PRO A 86 -9.27 -6.09 9.00
C PRO A 86 -8.88 -4.62 9.22
N PHE A 87 -9.70 -3.67 8.75
CA PHE A 87 -9.33 -2.24 8.66
C PHE A 87 -9.10 -1.56 10.01
N GLY A 88 -9.64 -2.11 11.11
CA GLY A 88 -9.35 -1.66 12.47
C GLY A 88 -7.98 -2.11 12.99
N GLY A 89 -7.27 -2.93 12.23
CA GLY A 89 -5.94 -3.45 12.56
C GLY A 89 -4.84 -2.40 12.55
N ARG A 90 -3.73 -2.69 13.24
CA ARG A 90 -2.57 -1.82 13.32
C ARG A 90 -1.73 -1.94 12.04
N ILE A 91 -1.73 -0.89 11.20
CA ILE A 91 -0.91 -0.83 9.96
C ILE A 91 0.57 -1.12 10.24
N ASP A 92 1.10 -0.70 11.37
CA ASP A 92 2.51 -0.92 11.73
C ASP A 92 2.82 -2.41 11.94
N ALA A 93 1.87 -3.19 12.47
CA ALA A 93 2.02 -4.62 12.65
C ALA A 93 2.02 -5.36 11.29
N ILE A 94 1.13 -4.95 10.38
CA ILE A 94 1.12 -5.45 9.00
C ILE A 94 2.41 -5.10 8.26
N ALA A 95 2.95 -3.89 8.46
CA ALA A 95 4.22 -3.47 7.87
C ALA A 95 5.39 -4.36 8.34
N ILE A 96 5.46 -4.67 9.65
CA ILE A 96 6.48 -5.59 10.19
C ILE A 96 6.35 -6.99 9.58
N THR A 97 5.12 -7.51 9.47
CA THR A 97 4.88 -8.81 8.84
C THR A 97 5.31 -8.85 7.38
N LEU A 98 4.96 -7.82 6.61
CA LEU A 98 5.35 -7.72 5.19
C LEU A 98 6.87 -7.59 5.04
N GLU A 99 7.55 -6.87 5.94
CA GLU A 99 9.01 -6.79 5.92
C GLU A 99 9.65 -8.16 6.21
N LYS A 100 9.14 -8.92 7.18
CA LYS A 100 9.60 -10.30 7.43
C LYS A 100 9.46 -11.19 6.19
N ILE A 101 8.31 -11.12 5.51
CA ILE A 101 8.07 -11.86 4.26
C ILE A 101 9.08 -11.45 3.17
N ARG A 102 9.32 -10.15 3.00
CA ARG A 102 10.29 -9.63 2.01
C ARG A 102 11.73 -10.04 2.34
N MET A 103 12.09 -10.15 3.62
CA MET A 103 13.43 -10.59 4.05
C MET A 103 13.69 -12.08 3.77
N VAL A 104 12.64 -12.91 3.74
CA VAL A 104 12.75 -14.34 3.44
C VAL A 104 12.81 -14.61 1.94
N ALA A 105 12.25 -13.73 1.12
CA ALA A 105 12.25 -13.88 -0.33
C ALA A 105 13.67 -13.99 -0.90
N HIS A 106 13.88 -14.91 -1.84
CA HIS A 106 15.19 -15.11 -2.48
C HIS A 106 15.69 -13.82 -3.13
N ASP A 107 14.79 -13.18 -3.88
CA ASP A 107 14.99 -11.83 -4.42
C ASP A 107 13.72 -11.01 -4.20
N SER A 108 13.83 -9.96 -3.39
CA SER A 108 12.72 -9.03 -3.16
C SER A 108 12.23 -8.32 -4.42
N ALA A 109 13.01 -8.31 -5.51
CA ALA A 109 12.59 -7.78 -6.81
C ALA A 109 11.60 -8.70 -7.55
N ASN A 110 11.60 -10.00 -7.24
CA ASN A 110 10.68 -10.99 -7.81
C ASN A 110 9.39 -11.13 -6.99
N LEU A 111 9.32 -10.45 -5.84
CA LEU A 111 8.17 -10.40 -4.97
C LEU A 111 7.42 -9.09 -5.17
N ASN A 112 6.12 -9.16 -5.45
CA ASN A 112 5.26 -7.99 -5.47
C ASN A 112 4.16 -8.08 -4.42
N VAL A 113 3.85 -6.97 -3.76
CA VAL A 113 2.83 -6.90 -2.72
C VAL A 113 1.59 -6.16 -3.23
N PHE A 114 0.42 -6.68 -2.87
CA PHE A 114 -0.89 -6.07 -3.10
C PHE A 114 -1.66 -6.02 -1.77
N LEU A 115 -1.62 -4.87 -1.12
CA LEU A 115 -2.32 -4.61 0.14
C LEU A 115 -3.66 -3.95 -0.14
N PHE A 116 -4.75 -4.60 0.24
CA PHE A 116 -6.11 -4.06 0.17
C PHE A 116 -6.38 -3.22 1.42
N PHE A 117 -6.58 -1.90 1.27
CA PHE A 117 -6.80 -1.03 2.42
C PHE A 117 -7.57 0.26 2.05
N PRO A 118 -8.28 0.90 2.99
CA PRO A 118 -8.97 2.15 2.70
C PRO A 118 -8.04 3.33 2.35
N TYR A 119 -8.38 4.09 1.30
CA TYR A 119 -7.53 5.18 0.77
C TYR A 119 -7.21 6.28 1.79
N PHE A 120 -8.06 6.48 2.80
CA PHE A 120 -7.84 7.53 3.81
C PHE A 120 -6.65 7.23 4.74
N ASN A 121 -6.18 5.99 4.77
CA ASN A 121 -4.97 5.57 5.50
C ASN A 121 -3.68 5.68 4.68
N GLU A 122 -3.73 6.15 3.43
CA GLU A 122 -2.55 6.24 2.55
C GLU A 122 -1.35 6.93 3.22
N LYS A 123 -1.58 8.00 3.99
CA LYS A 123 -0.49 8.70 4.70
C LYS A 123 0.23 7.80 5.70
N GLN A 124 -0.52 6.97 6.43
CA GLN A 124 0.06 6.05 7.41
C GLN A 124 0.74 4.87 6.70
N ILE A 125 0.11 4.32 5.66
CA ILE A 125 0.69 3.25 4.84
C ILE A 125 2.00 3.69 4.21
N CYS A 126 2.05 4.85 3.54
CA CYS A 126 3.29 5.34 2.93
C CYS A 126 4.35 5.75 3.97
N LYS A 127 3.97 5.99 5.23
CA LYS A 127 4.93 6.22 6.31
C LYS A 127 5.56 4.90 6.77
N SER A 128 4.75 3.87 6.99
CA SER A 128 5.23 2.58 7.49
C SER A 128 5.80 1.69 6.38
N MET A 129 5.36 1.85 5.14
CA MET A 129 5.77 1.12 3.94
C MET A 129 5.95 2.10 2.76
N PRO A 130 7.06 2.88 2.74
CA PRO A 130 7.29 3.93 1.74
C PRO A 130 7.54 3.41 0.32
N TRP A 131 7.64 2.10 0.15
CA TRP A 131 7.80 1.41 -1.12
C TRP A 131 6.46 1.06 -1.79
N LEU A 132 5.33 1.18 -1.08
CA LEU A 132 3.99 1.00 -1.65
C LEU A 132 3.41 2.29 -2.25
N ARG A 133 2.60 2.15 -3.31
CA ARG A 133 1.84 3.21 -3.97
C ARG A 133 0.39 2.79 -4.16
N MET A 134 -0.53 3.73 -4.01
CA MET A 134 -1.97 3.47 -4.14
C MET A 134 -2.41 3.47 -5.62
N LEU A 135 -3.16 2.45 -6.02
CA LEU A 135 -3.89 2.38 -7.28
C LEU A 135 -5.22 3.12 -7.20
N ALA A 136 -5.71 3.63 -8.34
CA ALA A 136 -7.03 4.23 -8.43
C ALA A 136 -8.18 3.19 -8.36
N TYR A 137 -7.88 1.90 -8.57
CA TYR A 137 -8.86 0.83 -8.62
C TYR A 137 -9.66 0.70 -7.33
N LYS A 138 -10.98 0.83 -7.44
CA LYS A 138 -11.97 0.65 -6.37
C LYS A 138 -12.23 -0.85 -6.20
N VAL A 139 -11.93 -1.38 -5.02
CA VAL A 139 -12.14 -2.79 -4.69
C VAL A 139 -13.51 -2.95 -4.07
N ASP A 140 -14.42 -3.62 -4.77
CA ASP A 140 -15.77 -3.88 -4.29
C ASP A 140 -15.85 -5.24 -3.57
N TYR A 141 -16.65 -5.28 -2.50
CA TYR A 141 -16.87 -6.47 -1.68
C TYR A 141 -18.34 -6.84 -1.75
N PHE A 142 -18.70 -8.12 -1.93
CA PHE A 142 -20.10 -8.55 -2.04
C PHE A 142 -20.92 -8.35 -0.75
N ASN A 143 -20.30 -8.40 0.44
CA ASN A 143 -21.01 -8.56 1.71
C ASN A 143 -20.73 -7.52 2.79
N HIS A 144 -20.02 -6.42 2.51
CA HIS A 144 -19.75 -5.45 3.58
C HIS A 144 -20.99 -4.59 3.84
N ALA A 145 -21.75 -4.93 4.89
CA ALA A 145 -23.01 -4.29 5.29
C ALA A 145 -22.88 -2.77 5.48
N ASP A 146 -21.70 -2.29 5.91
CA ASP A 146 -21.38 -0.87 6.07
C ASP A 146 -21.09 -0.11 4.75
N PHE A 147 -20.94 -0.82 3.62
CA PHE A 147 -20.48 -0.23 2.36
C PHE A 147 -21.39 -0.46 1.14
N ASN A 148 -22.26 -1.47 1.14
CA ASN A 148 -22.98 -1.88 -0.08
C ASN A 148 -24.31 -1.19 -0.38
N ARG A 149 -24.86 -0.37 0.53
CA ARG A 149 -26.23 0.16 0.33
C ARG A 149 -26.36 1.66 0.10
N SER A 150 -25.29 2.45 0.20
CA SER A 150 -25.46 3.91 0.34
C SER A 150 -24.45 4.84 -0.32
N ARG A 151 -23.48 4.36 -1.14
CA ARG A 151 -22.47 5.27 -1.70
C ARG A 151 -22.55 5.39 -3.22
N ALA A 152 -23.09 6.52 -3.66
CA ALA A 152 -22.94 7.05 -5.03
C ALA A 152 -21.47 7.24 -5.50
N LYS A 153 -20.46 6.87 -4.68
CA LYS A 153 -19.02 7.11 -4.88
C LYS A 153 -18.15 5.85 -4.82
N GLY A 154 -18.74 4.66 -4.66
CA GLY A 154 -18.05 3.36 -4.62
C GLY A 154 -17.34 3.03 -3.30
N SER A 155 -16.69 1.85 -3.26
CA SER A 155 -15.92 1.37 -2.11
C SER A 155 -14.75 2.31 -1.76
N PRO A 156 -14.41 2.51 -0.46
CA PRO A 156 -13.22 3.25 -0.05
C PRO A 156 -11.92 2.44 -0.18
N VAL A 157 -12.01 1.14 -0.44
CA VAL A 157 -10.86 0.25 -0.47
C VAL A 157 -10.12 0.40 -1.80
N ARG A 158 -8.80 0.53 -1.70
CA ARG A 158 -7.86 0.59 -2.82
C ARG A 158 -6.81 -0.49 -2.64
N ILE A 159 -6.02 -0.68 -3.69
CA ILE A 159 -4.87 -1.57 -3.68
C ILE A 159 -3.61 -0.71 -3.54
N PHE A 160 -2.77 -1.03 -2.57
CA PHE A 160 -1.43 -0.48 -2.40
C PHE A 160 -0.42 -1.52 -2.87
N THR A 161 0.47 -1.13 -3.78
CA THR A 161 1.41 -2.06 -4.40
C THR A 161 2.76 -1.43 -4.68
N ASP A 162 3.78 -2.27 -4.77
CA ASP A 162 5.14 -1.92 -5.18
C ASP A 162 5.38 -2.09 -6.68
N VAL A 163 4.43 -2.70 -7.38
CA VAL A 163 4.42 -2.72 -8.84
C VAL A 163 4.36 -1.28 -9.37
N PRO A 164 5.21 -0.91 -10.35
CA PRO A 164 5.12 0.39 -11.00
C PRO A 164 3.72 0.64 -11.56
N LEU A 165 3.08 1.74 -11.16
CA LEU A 165 1.69 2.02 -11.55
C LEU A 165 1.49 2.18 -13.07
N SER A 166 2.58 2.44 -13.80
CA SER A 166 2.62 2.48 -15.27
C SER A 166 2.42 1.10 -15.91
N GLU A 167 2.72 0.01 -15.18
CA GLU A 167 2.61 -1.36 -15.67
C GLU A 167 1.23 -1.98 -15.37
N ILE A 168 0.36 -1.26 -14.65
CA ILE A 168 -0.96 -1.75 -14.26
C ILE A 168 -2.03 -1.10 -15.12
N THR A 169 -2.65 -1.90 -15.98
CA THR A 169 -3.83 -1.53 -16.76
C THR A 169 -5.11 -1.71 -15.95
N LEU A 170 -5.95 -0.68 -15.89
CA LEU A 170 -7.30 -0.76 -15.31
C LEU A 170 -8.39 -0.84 -16.39
N PRO A 171 -9.61 -1.31 -16.06
CA PRO A 171 -10.73 -1.36 -17.01
C PRO A 171 -11.10 0.02 -17.56
N SER A 172 -11.24 0.16 -18.89
CA SER A 172 -11.40 1.47 -19.55
C SER A 172 -12.81 2.08 -19.45
N ASP A 173 -13.78 1.31 -18.97
CA ASP A 173 -15.16 1.73 -18.70
C ASP A 173 -15.26 2.71 -17.54
N CYS A 174 -14.43 2.52 -16.50
CA CYS A 174 -14.45 3.35 -15.29
C CYS A 174 -13.14 4.14 -15.06
N TYR A 175 -12.08 3.83 -15.81
CA TYR A 175 -10.75 4.39 -15.63
C TYR A 175 -10.17 4.89 -16.95
N LYS A 176 -9.23 5.82 -16.88
CA LYS A 176 -8.49 6.33 -18.04
C LYS A 176 -6.99 6.39 -17.77
N HIS A 177 -6.18 6.30 -18.82
CA HIS A 177 -4.75 6.50 -18.71
C HIS A 177 -4.40 8.00 -18.67
N CYS A 178 -3.63 8.43 -17.67
CA CYS A 178 -3.07 9.78 -17.64
C CYS A 178 -1.66 9.77 -18.22
N GLY A 179 -1.46 10.36 -19.41
CA GLY A 179 -0.14 10.44 -20.06
C GLY A 179 0.91 11.20 -19.24
N LYS A 180 0.52 12.22 -18.47
CA LYS A 180 1.45 13.03 -17.64
C LYS A 180 1.96 12.26 -16.43
N CYS A 181 1.08 11.53 -15.74
CA CYS A 181 1.45 10.70 -14.59
C CYS A 181 1.95 9.30 -14.99
N ASN A 182 1.76 8.92 -16.26
CA ASN A 182 2.02 7.58 -16.79
C ASN A 182 1.39 6.46 -15.93
N ARG A 183 0.10 6.59 -15.62
CA ARG A 183 -0.67 5.61 -14.82
C ARG A 183 -2.16 5.71 -15.10
N TRP A 184 -2.90 4.66 -14.78
CA TRP A 184 -4.35 4.64 -14.84
C TRP A 184 -4.97 5.35 -13.62
N VAL A 185 -5.95 6.21 -13.88
CA VAL A 185 -6.66 7.03 -12.89
C VAL A 185 -8.17 6.89 -13.09
N ASP A 186 -8.96 7.34 -12.12
CA ASP A 186 -10.42 7.39 -12.26
C ASP A 186 -10.81 8.23 -13.49
N ALA A 187 -11.84 7.81 -14.24
CA ALA A 187 -12.28 8.51 -15.43
C ALA A 187 -12.64 9.99 -15.16
N SER A 188 -13.13 10.30 -13.95
CA SER A 188 -13.48 11.64 -13.51
C SER A 188 -12.29 12.47 -13.01
N ASP A 189 -11.14 11.86 -12.73
CA ASP A 189 -9.97 12.55 -12.19
C ASP A 189 -9.36 13.50 -13.25
N GLN A 190 -8.92 14.66 -12.80
CA GLN A 190 -8.28 15.66 -13.63
C GLN A 190 -6.88 15.93 -13.12
N HIS A 191 -5.90 15.78 -14.00
CA HIS A 191 -4.51 16.05 -13.67
C HIS A 191 -4.34 17.52 -13.27
N CYS A 192 -3.84 17.76 -12.06
CA CYS A 192 -3.53 19.09 -11.60
C CYS A 192 -2.13 19.51 -12.08
N ASN A 193 -2.06 20.47 -13.00
CA ASN A 193 -0.78 20.97 -13.52
C ASN A 193 0.08 21.67 -12.44
N ILE A 194 -0.53 22.19 -11.38
CA ILE A 194 0.19 22.87 -10.29
C ILE A 194 0.85 21.84 -9.37
N CYS A 195 0.12 20.78 -9.00
CA CYS A 195 0.69 19.68 -8.22
C CYS A 195 1.57 18.74 -9.06
N GLY A 196 1.38 18.73 -10.39
CA GLY A 196 1.99 17.75 -11.28
C GLY A 196 1.43 16.33 -11.08
N ASP A 197 0.21 16.18 -10.58
CA ASP A 197 -0.37 14.87 -10.29
C ASP A 197 -1.90 14.81 -10.40
N CYS A 198 -2.41 13.60 -10.63
CA CYS A 198 -3.82 13.22 -10.48
C CYS A 198 -4.06 12.86 -9.02
N THR A 199 -4.88 13.65 -8.33
CA THR A 199 -4.95 13.65 -6.85
C THR A 199 -6.29 13.16 -6.30
N ALA A 200 -7.27 12.91 -7.15
CA ALA A 200 -8.57 12.45 -6.70
C ALA A 200 -8.47 11.01 -6.17
N LYS A 201 -9.04 10.77 -4.99
CA LYS A 201 -8.94 9.46 -4.30
C LYS A 201 -10.27 8.71 -4.24
N ASP A 202 -11.38 9.44 -4.23
CA ASP A 202 -12.72 8.91 -4.00
C ASP A 202 -13.64 8.99 -5.24
N GLY A 203 -13.07 9.20 -6.43
CA GLY A 203 -13.84 9.43 -7.66
C GLY A 203 -14.62 10.75 -7.68
N GLY A 204 -14.38 11.64 -6.71
CA GLY A 204 -14.89 13.00 -6.71
C GLY A 204 -14.02 13.95 -7.53
N ARG A 205 -14.54 15.14 -7.82
CA ARG A 205 -13.76 16.24 -8.39
C ARG A 205 -12.88 16.90 -7.34
N TYR A 206 -11.63 17.14 -7.68
CA TYR A 206 -10.65 17.81 -6.84
C TYR A 206 -10.20 19.10 -7.53
N SER A 207 -9.89 20.12 -6.74
CA SER A 207 -9.36 21.40 -7.21
C SER A 207 -8.17 21.81 -6.36
N HIS A 208 -7.16 22.42 -6.98
CA HIS A 208 -6.00 22.93 -6.27
C HIS A 208 -6.40 24.13 -5.40
N CYS A 209 -6.03 24.10 -4.12
CA CYS A 209 -6.14 25.28 -3.25
C CYS A 209 -4.76 25.94 -3.13
N ASN A 210 -4.60 27.14 -3.70
CA ASN A 210 -3.34 27.87 -3.67
C ASN A 210 -2.87 28.20 -2.25
N SER A 211 -3.80 28.56 -1.34
CA SER A 211 -3.47 28.87 0.06
C SER A 211 -2.97 27.65 0.83
N CYS A 212 -3.47 26.45 0.50
CA CYS A 212 -3.02 25.21 1.11
C CYS A 212 -1.83 24.57 0.39
N GLY A 213 -1.64 24.86 -0.90
CA GLY A 213 -0.61 24.26 -1.75
C GLY A 213 -0.88 22.81 -2.16
N PHE A 214 -2.11 22.32 -2.01
CA PHE A 214 -2.50 20.96 -2.41
C PHE A 214 -3.94 20.89 -2.93
N CYS A 215 -4.21 19.84 -3.69
CA CYS A 215 -5.56 19.57 -4.19
C CYS A 215 -6.47 19.04 -3.09
N VAL A 216 -7.68 19.57 -3.05
CA VAL A 216 -8.73 19.22 -2.10
C VAL A 216 -10.01 18.86 -2.85
N LYS A 217 -10.94 18.17 -2.19
CA LYS A 217 -12.26 17.90 -2.77
C LYS A 217 -12.92 19.22 -3.15
N HIS A 218 -13.61 19.27 -4.27
CA HIS A 218 -14.33 20.47 -4.72
C HIS A 218 -15.40 20.94 -3.72
N SER A 219 -15.94 20.03 -2.91
CA SER A 219 -16.85 20.36 -1.80
C SER A 219 -16.17 21.00 -0.58
N HIS A 220 -14.85 21.16 -0.62
CA HIS A 220 -14.08 21.82 0.44
C HIS A 220 -13.56 23.17 -0.06
N LYS A 221 -13.76 24.21 0.74
CA LYS A 221 -13.25 25.55 0.48
C LYS A 221 -12.24 25.94 1.55
N HIS A 222 -11.26 26.76 1.18
CA HIS A 222 -10.30 27.29 2.14
C HIS A 222 -11.02 28.18 3.15
N CYS A 223 -10.79 27.93 4.43
CA CYS A 223 -11.28 28.80 5.50
C CYS A 223 -10.07 29.50 6.11
N ASP A 224 -10.04 30.83 5.99
CA ASP A 224 -8.93 31.64 6.51
C ASP A 224 -8.84 31.56 8.05
N ALA A 225 -9.99 31.51 8.74
CA ALA A 225 -10.03 31.36 10.19
C ALA A 225 -9.43 30.02 10.68
N CYS A 226 -9.64 28.93 9.92
CA CYS A 226 -9.08 27.62 10.23
C CYS A 226 -7.71 27.35 9.58
N GLY A 227 -7.23 28.25 8.72
CA GLY A 227 -6.01 28.08 7.91
C GLY A 227 -6.00 26.78 7.06
N SER A 228 -7.16 26.23 6.74
CA SER A 228 -7.27 24.90 6.10
C SER A 228 -8.55 24.77 5.29
N CYS A 229 -8.52 23.89 4.27
CA CYS A 229 -9.73 23.57 3.50
C CYS A 229 -10.69 22.71 4.31
N ARG A 230 -11.96 23.11 4.35
CA ARG A 230 -13.02 22.46 5.13
C ARG A 230 -14.28 22.28 4.28
N PRO A 231 -15.16 21.33 4.62
CA PRO A 231 -16.48 21.24 4.00
C PRO A 231 -17.25 22.56 4.09
N GLU A 232 -18.08 22.83 3.09
CA GLU A 232 -19.03 23.95 3.16
C GLU A 232 -19.94 23.81 4.39
N GLY A 233 -20.21 24.93 5.08
CA GLY A 233 -21.04 24.94 6.30
C GLY A 233 -20.36 24.40 7.57
N HIS A 234 -19.05 24.12 7.56
CA HIS A 234 -18.35 23.74 8.78
C HIS A 234 -18.41 24.85 9.85
N LYS A 235 -18.50 24.45 11.11
CA LYS A 235 -18.38 25.39 12.24
C LYS A 235 -16.91 25.62 12.53
N CYS A 236 -16.47 26.87 12.41
CA CYS A 236 -15.16 27.28 12.90
C CYS A 236 -15.18 27.17 14.42
N THR A 237 -14.60 26.11 14.97
CA THR A 237 -14.23 26.11 16.38
C THR A 237 -13.06 27.07 16.49
N GLY A 238 -13.33 28.30 16.91
CA GLY A 238 -12.32 29.31 17.15
C GLY A 238 -11.37 28.84 18.24
N SER A 239 -10.36 28.08 17.86
CA SER A 239 -9.16 27.85 18.63
C SER A 239 -8.06 27.52 17.64
N VAL A 240 -7.00 28.31 17.74
CA VAL A 240 -5.67 27.90 17.32
C VAL A 240 -5.46 26.53 17.94
N SER A 241 -5.69 25.46 17.18
CA SER A 241 -5.19 24.16 17.57
C SER A 241 -3.67 24.33 17.53
N GLU A 242 -3.07 24.52 18.70
CA GLU A 242 -1.71 24.09 18.96
C GLU A 242 -1.66 22.63 18.51
N GLY A 243 -1.33 22.44 17.24
CA GLY A 243 -0.88 21.16 16.74
C GLY A 243 0.33 20.82 17.58
N PHE A 244 0.17 19.81 18.44
CA PHE A 244 1.30 19.11 19.03
C PHE A 244 2.30 18.83 17.89
N LEU A 245 3.46 19.49 18.00
CA LEU A 245 4.58 19.56 17.06
C LEU A 245 4.39 20.46 15.82
N CYS A 246 4.46 21.79 16.00
CA CYS A 246 5.48 22.62 15.32
C CYS A 246 5.47 24.08 15.82
N LYS A 247 6.35 24.42 16.77
CA LYS A 247 6.73 25.82 17.03
C LYS A 247 7.79 26.22 16.00
N LYS A 248 7.36 26.76 14.85
CA LYS A 248 7.98 27.89 14.12
C LYS A 248 7.27 28.12 12.78
N ARG A 249 6.93 29.39 12.53
CA ARG A 249 6.37 29.89 11.28
C ARG A 249 7.37 29.67 10.13
N ARG A 250 6.81 29.30 8.97
CA ARG A 250 7.42 29.17 7.63
C ARG A 250 8.29 27.92 7.42
N HIS A 251 7.98 27.24 6.31
CA HIS A 251 8.66 26.10 5.68
C HIS A 251 8.24 24.69 6.11
N ARG A 252 7.51 24.01 5.21
CA ARG A 252 7.66 22.57 5.01
C ARG A 252 7.96 22.34 3.53
N SER A 253 9.23 22.48 3.16
CA SER A 253 9.73 22.06 1.86
C SER A 253 9.60 20.54 1.77
N GLN A 254 8.70 20.05 0.93
CA GLN A 254 8.80 18.70 0.38
C GLN A 254 9.73 18.75 -0.82
N VAL A 255 11.02 18.50 -0.59
CA VAL A 255 11.91 18.10 -1.69
C VAL A 255 11.82 16.58 -1.78
N PHE A 256 11.11 16.09 -2.79
CA PHE A 256 11.29 14.74 -3.28
C PHE A 256 12.73 14.60 -3.84
N PRO A 257 13.48 13.53 -3.55
CA PRO A 257 14.80 13.36 -4.16
C PRO A 257 14.62 13.12 -5.67
N LYS A 258 15.01 14.10 -6.50
CA LYS A 258 15.25 13.87 -7.92
C LYS A 258 16.54 13.08 -8.07
N LYS A 259 16.47 11.97 -8.82
CA LYS A 259 17.63 11.22 -9.32
C LYS A 259 18.56 12.16 -10.09
N LEU A 260 19.86 12.12 -9.78
CA LEU A 260 20.91 12.64 -10.67
C LEU A 260 21.79 11.45 -11.10
N ARG A 261 21.93 11.29 -12.43
CA ARG A 261 22.93 10.44 -13.07
C ARG A 261 24.08 11.35 -13.53
N GLY A 262 25.32 10.87 -13.39
CA GLY A 262 26.44 11.20 -14.30
C GLY A 262 27.62 12.03 -13.77
N ALA A 263 28.58 11.34 -13.11
CA ALA A 263 30.07 11.40 -13.20
C ALA A 263 30.87 12.74 -13.03
N PRO A 264 32.21 12.73 -12.80
CA PRO A 264 33.17 11.64 -12.49
C PRO A 264 34.01 11.85 -11.18
N ASP A 265 34.88 10.86 -10.97
CA ASP A 265 35.83 10.52 -9.90
C ASP A 265 36.93 11.56 -9.57
N THR A 266 37.28 11.72 -8.28
CA THR A 266 38.68 11.97 -7.81
C THR A 266 38.88 11.59 -6.34
N GLN A 267 39.62 10.50 -6.13
CA GLN A 267 40.74 10.28 -5.18
C GLN A 267 40.60 10.60 -3.67
N LYS A 268 40.68 9.49 -2.91
CA LYS A 268 41.57 9.19 -1.74
C LYS A 268 41.76 10.25 -0.65
N LYS A 269 41.44 9.86 0.60
CA LYS A 269 42.38 9.87 1.74
C LYS A 269 41.98 8.87 2.85
N LYS A 270 42.92 7.99 3.18
CA LYS A 270 42.94 7.05 4.33
C LYS A 270 43.21 7.80 5.64
N CYS A 271 42.65 7.31 6.75
CA CYS A 271 43.27 7.27 8.10
C CYS A 271 42.38 6.39 9.01
N MET A 272 42.62 5.08 9.18
CA MET A 272 43.47 4.38 10.17
C MET A 272 43.15 4.63 11.68
N MET A 273 42.65 3.55 12.30
CA MET A 273 42.76 3.04 13.69
C MET A 273 42.77 3.97 14.91
N LEU A 274 41.95 3.62 15.92
CA LEU A 274 42.47 3.19 17.23
C LEU A 274 41.44 2.38 18.04
N GLN A 275 41.87 1.17 18.41
CA GLN A 275 41.27 0.29 19.42
C GLN A 275 41.46 0.89 20.81
N LYS A 276 40.52 0.63 21.73
CA LYS A 276 40.83 0.43 23.17
C LYS A 276 39.90 -0.62 23.76
N HIS A 277 40.47 -1.79 24.04
CA HIS A 277 40.06 -2.69 25.10
C HIS A 277 40.29 -2.03 26.46
N PHE A 278 39.42 -2.30 27.43
CA PHE A 278 39.78 -2.60 28.82
C PHE A 278 38.70 -3.54 29.38
N GLY A 279 39.11 -4.74 29.78
CA GLY A 279 38.34 -5.60 30.69
C GLY A 279 38.87 -5.44 32.12
N HIS A 280 38.06 -5.83 33.10
CA HIS A 280 38.43 -6.80 34.12
C HIS A 280 37.24 -7.08 35.06
N ASN A 281 37.10 -8.38 35.34
CA ASN A 281 36.27 -9.09 36.32
C ASN A 281 34.80 -9.32 35.97
#